data_AF-A0A7C9VEA5-F1
#
_entry.id   AF-A0A7C9VEA5-F1
#
_cell.length_a   1.000
_cell.length_b   1.000
_cell.length_c   1.000
_cell.angle_alpha   90.00
_cell.angle_beta   90.00
_cell.angle_gamma   90.00
#
_symmetry.space_group_name_H-M   'P 1'
#
loop_
_entity.id
_entity.type
_entity.pdbx_description
1 polymer ?
#
loop_
_entity_poly.entity_id
_entity_poly.type
_entity_poly.pdbx_seq_one_letter_code
_entity_poly.pdbx_strand_id
1 'polypeptide(L)'
;GGNALKFYASVRLDIRRIGQIKERDEVVGNSTRVKVVKNKLAPPFKQVEFDIMYGEGVSKMGEILDLGVKAGIVEKSGAWFSYDSQRLGQGRENSKAFLKANPEITAKIEASIRQNSGLIAEQILAGSPERDADGEEPQDD
;
A
#
# COMPACT_ATOMS: atom_id res chain seq x y z
N GLY A 1 -21.01 20.71 -8.59
CA GLY A 1 -21.79 20.49 -7.35
C GLY A 1 -21.14 19.48 -6.43
N GLY A 2 -20.01 19.81 -5.77
CA GLY A 2 -19.28 18.88 -4.88
C GLY A 2 -19.22 19.31 -3.40
N ASN A 3 -19.68 20.52 -3.06
CA ASN A 3 -19.52 21.06 -1.70
C ASN A 3 -20.31 20.28 -0.65
N ALA A 4 -21.55 19.87 -0.93
CA ALA A 4 -22.34 19.07 0.00
C ALA A 4 -21.65 17.73 0.33
N LEU A 5 -21.09 17.04 -0.68
CA LEU A 5 -20.43 15.74 -0.52
C LEU A 5 -19.25 15.82 0.46
N LYS A 6 -18.50 16.93 0.48
CA LYS A 6 -17.40 17.16 1.44
C LYS A 6 -17.89 17.09 2.89
N PHE A 7 -19.10 17.59 3.18
CA PHE A 7 -19.64 17.62 4.54
C PHE A 7 -20.35 16.33 4.93
N TYR A 8 -21.13 15.74 4.02
CA TYR A 8 -21.92 14.54 4.29
C TYR A 8 -21.10 13.24 4.28
N ALA A 9 -20.06 13.12 3.44
CA ALA A 9 -19.28 11.89 3.36
C ALA A 9 -18.60 11.54 4.70
N SER A 10 -18.72 10.28 5.13
CA SER A 10 -18.05 9.77 6.34
C SER A 10 -16.57 9.47 6.11
N VAL A 11 -16.22 9.06 4.90
CA VAL A 11 -14.84 8.80 4.46
C VAL A 11 -14.61 9.51 3.12
N ARG A 12 -13.44 10.13 2.95
CA ARG A 12 -12.99 10.70 1.69
C ARG A 12 -11.55 10.27 1.42
N LEU A 13 -11.31 9.82 0.20
CA LEU A 13 -10.02 9.34 -0.27
C LEU A 13 -9.54 10.29 -1.38
N ASP A 14 -8.31 10.77 -1.26
CA ASP A 14 -7.58 11.45 -2.33
C ASP A 14 -6.68 10.40 -2.99
N ILE A 15 -6.90 10.13 -4.27
CA ILE A 15 -6.21 9.09 -5.05
C ILE A 15 -5.32 9.77 -6.08
N ARG A 16 -4.02 9.49 -6.04
CA ARG A 16 -3.02 10.06 -6.95
C ARG A 16 -2.14 8.97 -7.53
N ARG A 17 -1.90 9.03 -8.84
CA ARG A 17 -0.86 8.22 -9.47
C ARG A 17 0.50 8.80 -9.11
N ILE A 18 1.38 7.98 -8.52
CA ILE A 18 2.74 8.36 -8.14
C ILE A 18 3.78 7.91 -9.16
N GLY A 19 3.50 6.84 -9.92
CA GLY A 19 4.45 6.31 -10.90
C GLY A 19 3.83 5.32 -11.87
N GLN A 20 4.60 4.98 -12.90
CA GLN A 20 4.27 3.92 -13.86
C GLN A 20 5.07 2.67 -13.53
N ILE A 21 4.41 1.52 -13.60
CA ILE A 21 5.04 0.21 -13.45
C ILE A 21 5.35 -0.27 -14.86
N LYS A 22 6.63 -0.52 -15.13
CA LYS A 22 7.11 -0.99 -16.41
C LYS A 22 7.68 -2.39 -16.30
N GLU A 23 7.32 -3.24 -17.25
CA GLU A 23 8.00 -4.50 -17.48
C GLU A 23 8.77 -4.38 -18.79
N ARG A 24 10.10 -4.29 -18.68
CA ARG A 24 10.98 -3.93 -19.81
C ARG A 24 10.57 -2.58 -20.40
N ASP A 25 10.03 -2.56 -21.62
CA ASP A 25 9.62 -1.35 -22.34
C ASP A 25 8.10 -1.09 -22.26
N GLU A 26 7.31 -2.03 -21.73
CA GLU A 26 5.85 -1.91 -21.69
C GLU A 26 5.37 -1.40 -20.32
N VAL A 27 4.40 -0.48 -20.33
CA VAL A 27 3.74 0.00 -19.11
C VAL A 27 2.63 -0.96 -18.73
N VAL A 28 2.86 -1.75 -17.69
CA VAL A 28 1.94 -2.81 -17.23
C VAL A 28 1.00 -2.35 -16.12
N GLY A 29 1.25 -1.18 -15.52
CA GLY A 29 0.38 -0.64 -14.48
C GLY A 29 0.80 0.72 -13.96
N ASN A 30 0.12 1.17 -12.90
CA ASN A 30 0.39 2.41 -12.19
C ASN A 30 0.56 2.15 -10.70
N SER A 31 1.61 2.72 -10.11
CA SER A 31 1.72 2.81 -8.66
C SER A 31 0.90 4.01 -8.19
N THR A 32 0.01 3.78 -7.23
CA THR A 32 -1.02 4.72 -6.81
C THR A 32 -0.95 4.93 -5.29
N ARG A 33 -1.00 6.19 -4.87
CA ARG A 33 -1.08 6.60 -3.47
C ARG A 33 -2.51 7.06 -3.16
N VAL A 34 -3.04 6.60 -2.04
CA VAL A 34 -4.34 7.00 -1.53
C VAL A 34 -4.18 7.61 -0.14
N LYS A 35 -4.59 8.88 0.04
CA LYS A 35 -4.60 9.60 1.32
C LYS A 35 -6.04 9.70 1.83
N VAL A 36 -6.27 9.29 3.07
CA VAL A 36 -7.59 9.40 3.72
C VAL A 36 -7.79 10.83 4.22
N VAL A 37 -8.26 11.73 3.37
CA VAL A 37 -8.42 13.17 3.71
C VAL A 37 -9.58 13.46 4.67
N LYS A 38 -10.52 12.52 4.84
CA LYS A 38 -11.56 12.60 5.86
C LYS A 38 -11.90 11.19 6.33
N ASN A 39 -11.97 10.99 7.64
CA ASN A 39 -12.43 9.74 8.25
C ASN A 39 -13.18 10.06 9.54
N LYS A 40 -14.46 9.68 9.62
CA LYS A 40 -15.28 9.84 10.84
C LYS A 40 -15.25 8.61 11.76
N LEU A 41 -14.64 7.50 11.33
CA LEU A 41 -14.64 6.23 12.06
C LEU A 41 -13.29 5.92 12.74
N ALA A 42 -12.19 6.46 12.22
CA ALA A 42 -10.84 6.24 12.74
C ALA A 42 -9.96 7.47 12.46
N PRO A 43 -8.71 7.53 12.97
CA PRO A 43 -7.81 8.64 12.70
C PRO A 43 -7.67 8.93 11.19
N PRO A 44 -7.88 10.19 10.74
CA PRO A 44 -7.72 10.59 9.34
C PRO A 44 -6.24 10.74 8.94
N PHE A 45 -6.01 11.09 7.68
CA PHE A 45 -4.71 11.41 7.05
C PHE A 45 -3.73 10.26 6.87
N LYS A 46 -4.13 9.02 7.20
CA LYS A 46 -3.39 7.82 6.83
C LYS A 46 -3.24 7.72 5.31
N GLN A 47 -2.09 7.20 4.88
CA GLN A 47 -1.76 7.01 3.47
C GLN A 47 -1.46 5.54 3.21
N VAL A 48 -1.80 5.08 2.02
CA VAL A 48 -1.45 3.74 1.52
C VAL A 48 -1.00 3.86 0.08
N GLU A 49 -0.03 3.03 -0.28
CA GLU A 49 0.47 2.89 -1.65
C GLU A 49 0.23 1.47 -2.11
N PHE A 50 -0.29 1.34 -3.32
CA PHE A 50 -0.53 0.05 -3.95
C PHE A 50 -0.45 0.15 -5.47
N ASP A 51 -0.29 -1.00 -6.09
CA ASP A 51 -0.14 -1.12 -7.53
C ASP A 51 -1.49 -1.46 -8.18
N ILE A 52 -1.83 -0.71 -9.23
CA ILE A 52 -2.98 -0.99 -10.09
C ILE A 52 -2.44 -1.48 -11.44
N MET A 53 -2.63 -2.77 -11.71
CA MET A 53 -2.21 -3.42 -12.95
C MET A 53 -3.30 -3.28 -14.01
N TYR A 54 -2.92 -3.02 -15.26
CA TYR A 54 -3.89 -2.95 -16.35
C TYR A 54 -4.51 -4.32 -16.64
N GLY A 55 -5.83 -4.38 -16.76
CA GLY A 55 -6.57 -5.63 -17.00
C GLY A 55 -6.80 -6.50 -15.77
N GLU A 56 -6.03 -6.36 -14.69
CA GLU A 56 -6.21 -7.13 -13.44
C GLU A 56 -6.77 -6.29 -12.27
N GLY A 57 -6.54 -4.97 -12.27
CA GLY A 57 -6.96 -4.09 -11.17
C GLY A 57 -5.93 -4.03 -10.04
N VAL A 58 -6.40 -3.90 -8.79
CA VAL A 58 -5.52 -3.74 -7.61
C VAL A 58 -4.75 -5.03 -7.34
N SER A 59 -3.42 -4.94 -7.24
CA SER A 59 -2.55 -6.09 -7.01
C SER A 59 -2.54 -6.54 -5.55
N LYS A 60 -3.54 -7.35 -5.15
CA LYS A 60 -3.64 -7.91 -3.79
C LYS A 60 -2.38 -8.66 -3.35
N MET A 61 -1.74 -9.40 -4.26
CA MET A 61 -0.53 -10.17 -3.94
C MET A 61 0.67 -9.26 -3.61
N GLY A 62 0.78 -8.12 -4.32
CA GLY A 62 1.80 -7.11 -4.02
C GLY A 62 1.58 -6.50 -2.64
N GLU A 63 0.34 -6.15 -2.30
CA GLU A 63 0.00 -5.59 -0.99
C GLU A 63 0.28 -6.57 0.16
N ILE A 64 -0.07 -7.85 0.00
CA ILE A 64 0.21 -8.86 1.03
C ILE A 64 1.72 -8.98 1.27
N LEU A 65 2.52 -8.96 0.21
CA LEU A 65 3.97 -9.03 0.34
C LEU A 65 4.53 -7.78 1.06
N ASP A 66 4.12 -6.58 0.64
CA ASP A 66 4.60 -5.33 1.22
C ASP A 66 4.18 -5.15 2.68
N LEU A 67 2.92 -5.45 3.00
CA LEU A 67 2.41 -5.42 4.37
C LEU A 67 3.06 -6.52 5.21
N GLY A 68 3.30 -7.70 4.65
CA GLY A 68 4.02 -8.79 5.31
C GLY A 68 5.44 -8.40 5.71
N VAL A 69 6.17 -7.70 4.83
CA VAL A 69 7.52 -7.19 5.12
C VAL A 69 7.47 -6.09 6.18
N LYS A 70 6.54 -5.12 6.03
CA LYS A 70 6.38 -4.04 7.02
C LYS A 70 6.03 -4.58 8.41
N ALA A 71 5.20 -5.62 8.47
CA ALA A 71 4.81 -6.27 9.71
C ALA A 71 5.87 -7.22 10.30
N GLY A 72 7.01 -7.42 9.61
CA GLY A 72 8.06 -8.36 10.02
C GLY A 72 7.64 -9.84 9.92
N ILE A 73 6.55 -10.14 9.22
CA ILE A 73 6.06 -11.52 8.99
C ILE A 73 6.81 -12.16 7.83
N VAL A 74 7.12 -11.36 6.80
CA VAL A 74 7.93 -11.76 5.66
C VAL A 74 9.31 -11.15 5.82
N GLU A 75 10.34 -11.98 5.75
CA GLU A 75 11.72 -11.55 5.82
C GLU A 75 12.23 -11.15 4.44
N LYS A 76 12.90 -10.00 4.35
CA LYS A 76 13.56 -9.53 3.14
C LYS A 76 15.07 -9.53 3.33
N SER A 77 15.75 -10.49 2.69
CA SER A 77 17.20 -10.63 2.70
C SER A 77 17.77 -10.21 1.34
N GLY A 78 18.07 -8.92 1.21
CA GLY A 78 18.48 -8.31 -0.05
C GLY A 78 17.36 -8.36 -1.10
N ALA A 79 17.55 -9.14 -2.16
CA ALA A 79 16.54 -9.36 -3.20
C ALA A 79 15.61 -10.54 -2.90
N TRP A 80 15.87 -11.34 -1.86
CA TRP A 80 15.09 -12.53 -1.55
C TRP A 80 13.99 -12.25 -0.52
N PHE A 81 12.83 -12.85 -0.74
CA PHE A 81 11.72 -12.85 0.21
C PHE A 81 11.52 -14.26 0.77
N SER A 82 11.34 -14.34 2.09
CA SER A 82 11.12 -15.59 2.80
C SER A 82 9.98 -15.45 3.81
N TYR A 83 9.25 -16.54 4.02
CA TYR A 83 8.23 -16.65 5.05
C TYR A 83 8.42 -17.99 5.76
N ASP A 84 8.52 -17.97 7.09
CA ASP A 84 8.69 -19.18 7.92
C ASP A 84 9.80 -20.12 7.40
N SER A 85 10.99 -19.56 7.15
CA SER A 85 12.15 -20.25 6.56
C SER A 85 11.97 -20.78 5.11
N GLN A 86 10.79 -20.64 4.52
CA GLN A 86 10.55 -20.98 3.11
C GLN A 86 10.82 -19.77 2.21
N ARG A 87 11.56 -19.99 1.12
CA ARG A 87 11.81 -18.94 0.12
C ARG A 87 10.58 -18.75 -0.77
N LEU A 88 10.05 -17.52 -0.78
CA LEU A 88 8.94 -17.12 -1.65
C LEU A 88 9.43 -16.82 -3.06
N GLY A 89 10.61 -16.19 -3.18
CA GLY A 89 11.20 -15.88 -4.47
C GLY A 89 12.27 -14.80 -4.43
N GLN A 90 12.96 -14.62 -5.55
CA GLN A 90 13.88 -13.52 -5.77
C GLN A 90 13.15 -12.36 -6.46
N GLY A 91 13.06 -11.22 -5.80
CA GLY A 91 12.39 -10.03 -6.30
C GLY A 91 10.88 -10.07 -6.06
N ARG A 92 10.25 -8.90 -6.22
CA ARG A 92 8.82 -8.67 -5.95
C ARG A 92 7.94 -9.47 -6.91
N GLU A 93 8.24 -9.45 -8.21
CA GLU A 93 7.43 -10.14 -9.23
C GLU A 93 7.38 -11.66 -9.04
N ASN A 94 8.53 -12.31 -8.85
CA ASN A 94 8.57 -13.75 -8.62
C ASN A 94 7.87 -14.14 -7.31
N SER A 95 8.00 -13.31 -6.27
CA SER A 95 7.30 -13.55 -5.00
C SER A 95 5.78 -13.42 -5.15
N LYS A 96 5.29 -12.46 -5.96
CA LYS A 96 3.87 -12.35 -6.30
C LYS A 96 3.37 -13.57 -7.07
N ALA A 97 4.16 -14.06 -8.04
CA ALA A 97 3.81 -15.27 -8.80
C ALA A 97 3.73 -16.50 -7.88
N PHE A 98 4.67 -16.64 -6.95
CA PHE A 98 4.65 -17.70 -5.95
C PHE A 98 3.40 -17.64 -5.06
N LEU A 99 3.05 -16.46 -4.54
CA LEU A 99 1.84 -16.28 -3.73
C LEU A 99 0.56 -16.59 -4.53
N LYS A 100 0.48 -16.15 -5.79
CA LYS A 100 -0.64 -16.47 -6.68
C LYS A 100 -0.79 -17.98 -6.90
N ALA A 101 0.32 -18.71 -6.98
CA ALA A 101 0.32 -20.17 -7.14
C ALA A 101 0.05 -20.95 -5.83
N ASN A 102 0.26 -20.34 -4.66
CA ASN A 102 0.17 -21.00 -3.35
C ASN A 102 -0.85 -20.27 -2.44
N PRO A 103 -2.16 -20.38 -2.72
CA PRO A 103 -3.20 -19.63 -2.00
C PRO A 103 -3.28 -19.96 -0.51
N GLU A 104 -2.90 -21.17 -0.10
CA GLU A 104 -2.85 -21.56 1.32
C GLU A 104 -1.81 -20.76 2.11
N ILE A 105 -0.62 -20.57 1.54
CA ILE A 105 0.44 -19.77 2.15
C ILE A 105 0.02 -18.29 2.18
N THR A 106 -0.54 -17.80 1.08
CA THR A 106 -1.07 -16.43 1.01
C THR A 106 -2.13 -16.16 2.07
N ALA A 107 -3.06 -17.09 2.29
CA ALA A 107 -4.10 -16.96 3.31
C ALA A 107 -3.51 -16.92 4.73
N LYS A 108 -2.48 -17.73 5.01
CA LYS A 108 -1.76 -17.70 6.29
C LYS A 108 -1.08 -16.35 6.52
N ILE A 109 -0.35 -15.84 5.52
CA ILE A 109 0.31 -14.53 5.61
C ILE A 109 -0.73 -13.42 5.80
N GLU A 110 -1.82 -13.42 5.02
CA GLU A 110 -2.90 -12.44 5.14
C GLU A 110 -3.57 -12.47 6.53
N ALA A 111 -3.82 -13.66 7.08
CA ALA A 111 -4.38 -13.82 8.41
C ALA A 111 -3.45 -13.27 9.49
N SER A 112 -2.15 -13.58 9.42
CA SER A 112 -1.15 -13.06 10.35
C SER A 112 -1.03 -11.54 10.28
N ILE A 113 -1.08 -10.95 9.08
CA ILE A 113 -1.07 -9.49 8.89
C ILE A 113 -2.31 -8.87 9.56
N ARG A 114 -3.50 -9.44 9.34
CA ARG A 114 -4.75 -8.93 9.92
C ARG A 114 -4.78 -9.06 11.44
N GLN A 115 -4.24 -10.13 12.01
CA GLN A 115 -4.14 -10.30 13.46
C GLN A 115 -3.18 -9.28 14.10
N ASN A 116 -2.09 -8.94 13.40
CA ASN A 116 -1.13 -7.93 13.84
C ASN A 116 -1.53 -6.50 13.48
N SER A 117 -2.75 -6.25 12.97
CA SER A 117 -3.15 -4.95 12.44
C SER A 117 -3.08 -3.80 13.45
N GLY A 118 -3.20 -4.10 14.75
CA GLY A 118 -3.02 -3.11 15.83
C GLY A 118 -1.59 -2.58 15.91
N LEU A 119 -0.60 -3.47 15.88
CA LEU A 119 0.83 -3.12 15.89
C LEU A 119 1.25 -2.47 14.56
N ILE A 120 0.69 -2.93 13.45
CA ILE A 120 0.91 -2.34 12.12
C ILE A 120 0.35 -0.91 12.08
N ALA A 121 -0.80 -0.66 12.70
CA ALA A 121 -1.38 0.68 12.77
C ALA A 121 -0.46 1.65 13.52
N GLU A 122 0.18 1.22 14.61
CA GLU A 122 1.16 2.02 15.36
C GLU A 122 2.44 2.27 14.57
N GLN A 123 2.99 1.28 13.87
CA GLN A 123 4.18 1.45 13.04
C GLN A 123 3.93 2.36 11.82
N ILE A 124 2.75 2.26 11.20
CA ILE A 124 2.34 3.19 10.12
C ILE A 124 2.22 4.63 10.66
N LEU A 125 1.75 4.79 11.90
CA LEU A 125 1.66 6.10 12.55
C LEU A 125 3.04 6.66 12.94
N ALA A 126 3.95 5.81 13.42
CA ALA A 126 5.30 6.19 13.83
C ALA A 126 6.21 6.54 12.64
N GLY A 127 5.97 5.97 11.46
CA GLY A 127 6.76 6.18 10.24
C GLY A 127 6.43 7.43 9.42
N SER A 128 5.59 8.35 9.92
CA SER A 128 5.23 9.58 9.20
C SER A 128 5.78 10.86 9.87
N PRO A 129 7.06 11.23 9.71
CA PRO A 129 7.50 12.58 9.99
C PRO A 129 7.86 13.28 8.67
N GLU A 130 6.89 13.70 7.87
CA GLU A 130 7.14 14.78 6.90
C GLU A 130 6.01 15.80 6.96
N ARG A 131 6.41 16.99 7.43
CA ARG A 131 5.67 18.24 7.34
C ARG A 131 5.47 18.53 5.86
N ASP A 132 4.22 18.60 5.41
CA ASP A 132 3.88 19.20 4.11
C ASP A 132 4.36 20.66 4.15
N ALA A 133 5.55 20.93 3.59
CA ALA A 133 6.10 22.27 3.38
C ALA A 133 5.77 22.72 1.96
N ASP A 134 4.49 22.79 1.64
CA ASP A 134 3.98 23.49 0.45
C ASP A 134 2.92 24.50 0.91
N GLY A 135 3.40 25.53 1.60
CA GLY A 135 2.70 26.79 1.78
C GLY A 135 3.30 27.79 0.80
N GLU A 136 2.92 27.71 -0.47
CA GLU A 136 3.06 28.84 -1.39
C GLU A 136 2.05 29.90 -0.91
N GLU A 137 2.55 30.93 -0.21
CA GLU A 137 1.77 32.12 0.08
C GLU A 137 1.38 32.79 -1.25
N PRO A 138 0.12 33.18 -1.46
CA PRO A 138 -0.21 34.05 -2.57
C PRO A 138 0.47 35.41 -2.32
N GLN A 139 1.34 35.79 -3.25
CA GLN A 139 1.92 37.12 -3.31
C GLN A 139 0.81 38.09 -3.75
N ASP A 140 0.20 38.79 -2.78
CA ASP A 140 -0.74 39.88 -3.05
C ASP A 140 0.04 41.10 -3.59
N ASP A 141 -0.51 41.70 -4.67
CA ASP A 141 -0.11 42.98 -5.27
C ASP A 141 -0.24 44.18 -4.29
#